data_AF-A0AAU7PNY0-F1
#
_entry.id   AF-A0AAU7PNY0-F1
#
_cell.length_a   1.000
_cell.length_b   1.000
_cell.length_c   1.000
_cell.angle_alpha   90.00
_cell.angle_beta   90.00
_cell.angle_gamma   90.00
#
_symmetry.space_group_name_H-M   'P 1'
#
loop_
_entity.id
_entity.type
_entity.pdbx_description
1 polymer ?
#
loop_
_entity_poly.entity_id
_entity_poly.type
_entity_poly.pdbx_seq_one_letter_code
_entity_poly.pdbx_strand_id
1 'polypeptide(L)'
;MQEMELICFQLITAAGGAKSNYIKAVQKAKQGRYEEAESLIAEGDEMMKQGHLPHGDLIQREAAGEPVSMGLILTHAEDQMMSAEVFKVMAEEIIDLYRKLESK
;
A
#
# COMPACT_ATOMS: atom_id res chain seq x y z
N MET A 1 -2.58 5.37 -24.26
CA MET A 1 -2.82 5.66 -22.84
C MET A 1 -2.16 6.99 -22.56
N GLN A 2 -2.86 7.94 -21.94
CA GLN A 2 -2.25 9.22 -21.57
C GLN A 2 -1.25 8.98 -20.42
N GLU A 3 -0.19 9.80 -20.31
CA GLU A 3 0.87 9.65 -19.30
C GLU A 3 0.30 9.55 -17.87
N MET A 4 -0.67 10.41 -17.53
CA MET A 4 -1.34 10.41 -16.23
C MET A 4 -2.10 9.11 -15.96
N GLU A 5 -2.80 8.55 -16.94
CA GLU A 5 -3.53 7.29 -16.77
C GLU A 5 -2.58 6.13 -16.46
N LEU A 6 -1.41 6.10 -17.13
CA LEU A 6 -0.40 5.07 -16.89
C LEU A 6 0.15 5.16 -15.46
N ILE A 7 0.44 6.37 -14.99
CA ILE A 7 0.85 6.61 -13.60
C ILE A 7 -0.24 6.11 -12.65
N CYS A 8 -1.49 6.50 -12.85
CA CYS A 8 -2.59 6.06 -12.00
C CYS A 8 -2.73 4.53 -11.95
N PHE A 9 -2.60 3.83 -13.09
CA PHE A 9 -2.65 2.37 -13.11
C PHE A 9 -1.47 1.72 -12.37
N GLN A 10 -0.29 2.33 -12.40
CA GLN A 10 0.85 1.89 -11.61
C GLN A 10 0.56 2.03 -10.11
N LEU A 11 0.05 3.20 -9.67
CA LEU A 11 -0.34 3.45 -8.28
C LEU A 11 -1.40 2.43 -7.82
N ILE A 12 -2.47 2.24 -8.59
CA ILE A 12 -3.56 1.30 -8.27
C ILE A 12 -3.04 -0.13 -8.16
N THR A 13 -2.17 -0.55 -9.07
CA THR A 13 -1.62 -1.92 -9.07
C THR A 13 -0.72 -2.14 -7.86
N ALA A 14 0.18 -1.19 -7.57
CA ALA A 14 1.06 -1.23 -6.42
C ALA A 14 0.27 -1.27 -5.10
N ALA A 15 -0.67 -0.35 -4.92
CA ALA A 15 -1.51 -0.27 -3.72
C ALA A 15 -2.38 -1.53 -3.54
N GLY A 16 -3.01 -2.01 -4.62
CA GLY A 16 -3.84 -3.21 -4.59
C GLY A 16 -3.05 -4.48 -4.25
N GLY A 17 -1.86 -4.61 -4.81
CA GLY A 17 -0.92 -5.70 -4.49
C GLY A 17 -0.46 -5.66 -3.04
N ALA A 18 -0.01 -4.49 -2.58
CA ALA A 18 0.44 -4.28 -1.21
C ALA A 18 -0.65 -4.61 -0.18
N LYS A 19 -1.84 -4.02 -0.37
CA LYS A 19 -3.01 -4.28 0.49
C LYS A 19 -3.39 -5.76 0.54
N SER A 20 -3.32 -6.45 -0.60
CA SER A 20 -3.56 -7.90 -0.66
C SER A 20 -2.55 -8.68 0.18
N ASN A 21 -1.28 -8.30 0.15
CA ASN A 21 -0.24 -8.93 0.97
C ASN A 21 -0.43 -8.64 2.46
N TYR A 22 -0.77 -7.41 2.85
CA TYR A 22 -1.08 -7.07 4.24
C TYR A 22 -2.28 -7.87 4.78
N ILE A 23 -3.34 -8.05 3.98
CA ILE A 23 -4.48 -8.91 4.35
C ILE A 23 -4.02 -10.35 4.58
N LYS A 24 -3.20 -10.90 3.67
CA LYS A 24 -2.65 -12.25 3.82
C LYS A 24 -1.76 -12.37 5.06
N ALA A 25 -0.96 -11.35 5.38
CA ALA A 25 -0.10 -11.33 6.56
C ALA A 25 -0.93 -11.50 7.85
N VAL A 26 -2.03 -10.76 7.98
CA VAL A 26 -2.97 -10.93 9.10
C VAL A 26 -3.55 -12.35 9.15
N GLN A 27 -3.91 -12.94 8.00
CA GLN A 27 -4.41 -14.33 7.96
C GLN A 27 -3.35 -15.35 8.39
N LYS A 28 -2.07 -15.11 8.07
CA LYS A 28 -0.95 -15.97 8.49
C LYS A 28 -0.65 -15.84 9.98
N ALA A 29 -0.64 -14.63 10.51
CA ALA A 29 -0.49 -14.41 11.96
C ALA A 29 -1.62 -15.04 12.77
N LYS A 30 -2.87 -14.99 12.28
CA LYS A 30 -4.01 -15.69 12.90
C LYS A 30 -3.80 -17.21 13.00
N GLN A 31 -2.94 -17.79 12.16
CA GLN A 31 -2.59 -19.22 12.16
C GLN A 31 -1.29 -19.51 12.94
N GLY A 32 -0.73 -18.54 13.67
CA GLY A 32 0.56 -18.66 14.36
C GLY A 32 1.78 -18.64 13.43
N ARG A 33 1.60 -18.31 12.14
CA ARG A 33 2.67 -18.32 11.12
C ARG A 33 3.28 -16.93 10.98
N TYR A 34 4.02 -16.50 12.00
CA TYR A 34 4.48 -15.11 12.06
C TYR A 34 5.62 -14.77 11.10
N GLU A 35 6.53 -15.70 10.82
CA GLU A 35 7.59 -15.48 9.82
C GLU A 35 6.98 -15.28 8.41
N GLU A 36 5.97 -16.08 8.06
CA GLU A 36 5.22 -15.89 6.80
C GLU A 36 4.49 -14.54 6.79
N ALA A 37 3.94 -14.11 7.94
CA ALA A 37 3.27 -12.82 8.04
C ALA A 37 4.24 -11.65 7.84
N GLU A 38 5.42 -11.67 8.47
CA GLU A 38 6.46 -10.64 8.31
C GLU A 38 6.96 -10.57 6.86
N SER A 39 7.18 -11.72 6.21
CA SER A 39 7.56 -11.78 4.79
C SER A 39 6.52 -11.09 3.90
N LEU A 40 5.23 -11.33 4.16
CA LEU A 40 4.14 -10.71 3.40
C LEU A 40 4.04 -9.20 3.65
N ILE A 41 4.29 -8.71 4.87
CA ILE A 41 4.39 -7.27 5.13
C ILE A 41 5.53 -6.66 4.30
N ALA A 42 6.72 -7.28 4.33
CA ALA A 42 7.88 -6.79 3.59
C ALA A 42 7.67 -6.79 2.07
N GLU A 43 7.02 -7.81 1.52
CA GLU A 43 6.63 -7.85 0.10
C GLU A 43 5.62 -6.74 -0.25
N GLY A 44 4.64 -6.48 0.63
CA GLY A 44 3.70 -5.39 0.45
C GLY A 44 4.36 -4.02 0.49
N ASP A 45 5.33 -3.82 1.39
CA ASP A 45 6.12 -2.60 1.49
C ASP A 45 6.92 -2.32 0.22
N GLU A 46 7.49 -3.36 -0.38
CA GLU A 46 8.22 -3.21 -1.64
C GLU A 46 7.30 -2.79 -2.79
N MET A 47 6.07 -3.33 -2.83
CA MET A 47 5.06 -2.87 -3.77
C MET A 47 4.66 -1.41 -3.53
N MET A 48 4.42 -1.01 -2.27
CA MET A 48 4.11 0.39 -1.95
C MET A 48 5.22 1.34 -2.37
N LYS A 49 6.48 1.00 -2.13
CA LYS A 49 7.63 1.82 -2.58
C LYS A 49 7.60 2.06 -4.09
N GLN A 50 7.28 1.02 -4.87
CA GLN A 50 7.16 1.15 -6.33
C GLN A 50 6.02 2.11 -6.73
N GLY A 51 4.91 2.14 -5.99
CA GLY A 51 3.83 3.11 -6.18
C GLY A 51 4.17 4.53 -5.72
N HIS A 52 4.96 4.66 -4.64
CA HIS A 52 5.39 5.96 -4.13
C HIS A 52 6.35 6.71 -5.03
N LEU A 53 7.17 6.01 -5.83
CA LEU A 53 8.10 6.65 -6.76
C LEU A 53 7.39 7.58 -7.77
N PRO A 54 6.45 7.09 -8.60
CA PRO A 54 5.72 7.96 -9.53
C PRO A 54 4.77 8.93 -8.81
N HIS A 55 4.19 8.56 -7.65
CA HIS A 55 3.38 9.47 -6.86
C HIS A 55 4.19 10.68 -6.36
N GLY A 56 5.41 10.46 -5.86
CA GLY A 56 6.31 11.52 -5.43
C GLY A 56 6.76 12.43 -6.58
N ASP A 57 6.81 11.91 -7.81
CA ASP A 57 7.09 12.69 -9.00
C ASP A 57 5.92 13.64 -9.34
N LEU A 58 4.67 13.17 -9.20
CA LEU A 58 3.48 14.01 -9.33
C LEU A 58 3.47 15.17 -8.32
N ILE A 59 3.78 14.88 -7.05
CA ILE A 59 3.88 15.90 -6.00
C ILE A 59 4.98 16.93 -6.33
N GLN A 60 6.14 16.48 -6.80
CA GLN A 60 7.25 17.37 -7.17
C GLN A 60 6.87 18.29 -8.34
N ARG A 61 6.18 17.78 -9.36
CA ARG A 61 5.70 18.57 -10.49
C ARG A 61 4.70 19.63 -10.04
N GLU A 62 3.73 19.26 -9.21
CA GLU A 62 2.78 20.22 -8.63
C GLU A 62 3.49 21.31 -7.82
N ALA A 63 4.44 20.92 -6.97
CA ALA A 63 5.25 21.86 -6.18
C ALA A 63 6.13 22.79 -7.04
N ALA A 64 6.56 22.33 -8.23
CA ALA A 64 7.30 23.13 -9.21
C ALA A 64 6.39 24.10 -10.01
N GLY A 65 5.07 24.07 -9.79
CA GLY A 65 4.10 24.92 -10.46
C GLY A 65 3.52 24.32 -11.74
N GLU A 66 3.79 23.04 -12.04
CA GLU A 66 3.10 22.32 -13.11
C GLU A 66 1.72 21.86 -12.61
N PRO A 67 0.61 22.27 -13.25
CA PRO A 67 -0.72 21.88 -12.78
C PRO A 67 -0.95 20.38 -12.95
N VAL A 68 -1.22 19.69 -11.84
CA VAL A 68 -1.69 18.29 -11.84
C VAL A 68 -3.21 18.28 -11.83
N SER A 69 -3.82 17.82 -12.93
CA SER A 69 -5.27 17.79 -13.05
C SER A 69 -5.88 16.67 -12.23
N MET A 70 -6.66 17.03 -11.22
CA MET A 70 -7.29 16.07 -10.32
C MET A 70 -8.54 15.42 -10.94
N GLY A 71 -8.37 14.35 -11.74
CA GLY A 71 -9.46 13.58 -12.37
C GLY A 71 -9.87 12.32 -11.60
N LEU A 72 -11.03 11.73 -11.94
CA LEU A 72 -11.63 10.59 -11.21
C LEU A 72 -10.67 9.40 -11.03
N ILE A 73 -9.88 9.07 -12.04
CA ILE A 73 -8.95 7.93 -11.99
C ILE A 73 -7.80 8.20 -11.02
N LEU A 74 -7.21 9.40 -11.03
CA LEU A 74 -6.19 9.79 -10.06
C LEU A 74 -6.80 9.84 -8.65
N THR A 75 -8.06 10.29 -8.49
CA THR A 75 -8.69 10.34 -7.16
C THR A 75 -8.84 8.94 -6.61
N HIS A 76 -9.22 8.00 -7.48
CA HIS A 76 -9.29 6.59 -7.13
C HIS A 76 -7.92 5.99 -6.81
N ALA A 77 -6.88 6.35 -7.55
CA ALA A 77 -5.51 5.91 -7.28
C ALA A 77 -5.03 6.37 -5.89
N GLU A 78 -5.24 7.64 -5.55
CA GLU A 78 -4.91 8.21 -4.23
C GLU A 78 -5.70 7.53 -3.10
N ASP A 79 -7.00 7.27 -3.31
CA ASP A 79 -7.83 6.52 -2.36
C ASP A 79 -7.30 5.10 -2.11
N GLN A 80 -6.88 4.39 -3.16
CA GLN A 80 -6.30 3.06 -3.02
C GLN A 80 -4.95 3.10 -2.29
N MET A 81 -4.09 4.06 -2.60
CA MET A 81 -2.79 4.26 -1.94
C MET A 81 -2.98 4.49 -0.43
N MET A 82 -3.81 5.47 -0.06
CA MET A 82 -4.10 5.77 1.33
C MET A 82 -4.75 4.57 2.06
N SER A 83 -5.67 3.87 1.40
CA SER A 83 -6.30 2.68 1.98
C SER A 83 -5.29 1.56 2.25
N ALA A 84 -4.30 1.37 1.37
CA ALA A 84 -3.25 0.37 1.56
C ALA A 84 -2.33 0.72 2.73
N GLU A 85 -1.92 1.99 2.87
CA GLU A 85 -1.09 2.47 3.99
C GLU A 85 -1.79 2.29 5.34
N VAL A 86 -3.04 2.73 5.45
CA VAL A 86 -3.80 2.57 6.69
C VAL A 86 -3.97 1.10 7.02
N PHE A 87 -4.21 0.25 6.02
CA PHE A 87 -4.34 -1.18 6.24
C PHE A 87 -3.03 -1.82 6.71
N LYS A 88 -1.87 -1.37 6.24
CA LYS A 88 -0.57 -1.81 6.75
C LYS A 88 -0.45 -1.57 8.25
N VAL A 89 -0.67 -0.33 8.69
CA VAL A 89 -0.56 0.05 10.11
C VAL A 89 -1.48 -0.83 10.96
N MET A 90 -2.72 -1.03 10.52
CA MET A 90 -3.66 -1.92 11.20
C MET A 90 -3.23 -3.38 11.18
N ALA A 91 -2.64 -3.86 10.07
CA ALA A 91 -2.15 -5.23 9.95
C ALA A 91 -1.03 -5.51 10.94
N GLU A 92 -0.06 -4.61 11.08
CA GLU A 92 1.05 -4.72 12.04
C GLU A 92 0.51 -4.80 13.48
N GLU A 93 -0.39 -3.89 13.87
CA GLU A 93 -1.03 -3.90 15.19
C GLU A 93 -1.81 -5.20 15.47
N ILE A 94 -2.51 -5.74 14.46
CA ILE A 94 -3.24 -7.00 14.58
C ILE A 94 -2.29 -8.20 14.73
N ILE A 95 -1.18 -8.21 13.99
CA ILE A 95 -0.15 -9.27 14.08
C ILE A 95 0.45 -9.28 15.49
N ASP A 96 0.79 -8.11 16.02
CA ASP A 96 1.30 -7.96 17.38
C ASP A 96 0.29 -8.38 18.45
N LEU A 97 -1.00 -8.09 18.23
CA LEU A 97 -2.07 -8.55 19.09
C LEU A 97 -2.13 -10.09 19.14
N TYR A 98 -2.04 -10.77 17.99
CA TYR A 98 -2.04 -12.24 17.95
C TYR A 98 -0.83 -12.82 18.70
N ARG A 99 0.37 -12.27 18.53
CA ARG A 99 1.57 -12.69 19.28
C ARG A 99 1.38 -12.57 20.79
N LYS A 100 0.82 -11.45 21.25
CA LYS A 100 0.54 -11.22 22.68
C LYS A 100 -0.49 -12.20 23.24
N LEU A 101 -1.49 -12.57 22.46
CA LEU A 101 -2.52 -13.53 22.87
C LEU A 101 -1.97 -14.95 23.00
N GLU A 102 -1.02 -15.36 22.14
CA GLU A 102 -0.39 -16.69 22.22
C GLU A 102 0.65 -16.79 23.35
N SER A 103 1.27 -15.67 23.73
CA SER A 103 2.22 -15.61 24.85
C SER A 103 1.57 -15.71 26.25
N LYS A 104 0.25 -15.86 26.33
CA LYS A 104 -0.52 -15.99 27.58
C LYS A 104 -1.04 -17.41 27.76
#